data_AF-A0A6C8DC08-F1
#
_entry.id   AF-A0A6C8DC08-F1
#
_cell.length_a   1.000
_cell.length_b   1.000
_cell.length_c   1.000
_cell.angle_alpha   90.00
_cell.angle_beta   90.00
_cell.angle_gamma   90.00
#
_symmetry.space_group_name_H-M   'P 1'
#
loop_
_entity.id
_entity.type
_entity.pdbx_description
1 polymer ?
#
loop_
_entity_poly.entity_id
_entity_poly.type
_entity_poly.pdbx_seq_one_letter_code
_entity_poly.pdbx_strand_id
1 'polypeptide(L)'
;MAHIENADDLCKHFNMSEDCKVKIHQLYNTHKDKFLRPAIAYFKAIKIEHTDILKNQYEHPMGVFYIKTNYFKITYKKEKFEIINIDWLNQ
;
A
#
# COMPACT_ATOMS: atom_id res chain seq x y z
N MET A 1 2.45 0.59 18.66
CA MET A 1 2.23 0.45 17.20
C MET A 1 0.75 0.71 16.94
N ALA A 2 0.39 1.41 15.87
CA ALA A 2 -1.03 1.62 15.56
C ALA A 2 -1.76 0.27 15.41
N HIS A 3 -2.94 0.19 16.02
CA HIS A 3 -3.79 -0.97 16.01
C HIS A 3 -4.58 -0.96 14.69
N ILE A 4 -4.32 -1.93 13.82
CA ILE A 4 -4.98 -2.07 12.52
C ILE A 4 -5.66 -3.43 12.54
N GLU A 5 -6.97 -3.46 12.71
CA GLU A 5 -7.74 -4.71 12.83
C GLU A 5 -8.66 -4.96 11.62
N ASN A 6 -8.89 -3.94 10.80
CA ASN A 6 -9.78 -4.01 9.66
C ASN A 6 -9.33 -3.09 8.50
N ALA A 7 -10.09 -3.12 7.41
CA ALA A 7 -9.86 -2.30 6.22
C ALA A 7 -9.96 -0.78 6.51
N ASP A 8 -10.91 -0.34 7.35
CA ASP A 8 -11.06 1.07 7.70
C ASP A 8 -9.82 1.61 8.42
N ASP A 9 -9.30 0.85 9.39
CA ASP A 9 -8.08 1.21 10.11
C ASP A 9 -6.89 1.31 9.16
N LEU A 10 -6.79 0.38 8.20
CA LEU A 10 -5.76 0.40 7.18
C LEU A 10 -5.84 1.67 6.34
N CYS A 11 -7.04 2.00 5.83
CA CYS A 11 -7.31 3.20 5.03
C CYS A 11 -7.08 4.51 5.80
N LYS A 12 -7.27 4.52 7.12
CA LYS A 12 -6.98 5.67 7.99
C LYS A 12 -5.48 5.84 8.27
N HIS A 13 -4.74 4.74 8.30
CA HIS A 13 -3.33 4.75 8.70
C HIS A 13 -2.36 5.15 7.58
N PHE A 14 -2.76 5.01 6.32
CA PHE A 14 -1.94 5.34 5.15
C PHE A 14 -2.67 6.34 4.25
N ASN A 15 -1.90 7.16 3.53
CA ASN A 15 -2.45 8.04 2.52
C ASN A 15 -2.82 7.23 1.26
N MET A 16 -4.10 7.24 0.88
CA MET A 16 -4.61 6.43 -0.22
C MET A 16 -5.67 7.17 -1.02
N SER A 17 -5.75 6.88 -2.33
CA SER A 17 -6.85 7.35 -3.16
C SER A 17 -8.19 6.71 -2.77
N GLU A 18 -9.30 7.40 -3.02
CA GLU A 18 -10.65 6.87 -2.75
C GLU A 18 -10.92 5.56 -3.49
N ASP A 19 -10.52 5.46 -4.76
CA ASP A 19 -10.64 4.23 -5.55
C ASP A 19 -9.87 3.06 -4.92
N CYS A 20 -8.68 3.33 -4.37
CA CYS A 20 -7.87 2.32 -3.69
C CYS A 20 -8.53 1.87 -2.38
N LYS A 21 -9.15 2.78 -1.63
CA LYS A 21 -9.90 2.43 -0.42
C LYS A 21 -11.03 1.45 -0.77
N VAL A 22 -11.82 1.73 -1.81
CA VAL A 22 -12.90 0.83 -2.27
C VAL A 22 -12.34 -0.57 -2.57
N LYS A 23 -11.23 -0.67 -3.30
CA LYS A 23 -10.58 -1.96 -3.57
C LYS A 23 -10.11 -2.68 -2.30
N ILE A 24 -9.54 -1.96 -1.34
CA ILE A 24 -9.10 -2.55 -0.06
C ILE A 24 -10.28 -3.16 0.70
N HIS A 25 -11.42 -2.46 0.75
CA HIS A 25 -12.62 -3.00 1.37
C HIS A 25 -13.13 -4.26 0.65
N GLN A 26 -13.12 -4.27 -0.68
CA GLN A 26 -13.48 -5.45 -1.46
C GLN A 26 -12.54 -6.63 -1.17
N LEU A 27 -11.23 -6.43 -1.26
CA LEU A 27 -10.22 -7.46 -1.02
C LEU A 27 -10.26 -7.98 0.43
N TYR A 28 -10.46 -7.10 1.41
CA TYR A 28 -10.64 -7.51 2.80
C TYR A 28 -11.92 -8.33 2.98
N ASN A 29 -13.03 -7.96 2.33
CA ASN A 29 -14.25 -8.74 2.43
C ASN A 29 -14.12 -10.13 1.78
N THR A 30 -13.36 -10.25 0.69
CA THR A 30 -13.12 -11.54 0.01
C THR A 30 -12.11 -12.43 0.73
N HIS A 31 -11.00 -11.86 1.24
CA HIS A 31 -9.85 -12.64 1.73
C HIS A 31 -9.56 -12.46 3.23
N LYS A 32 -10.20 -11.51 3.91
CA LYS A 32 -10.09 -11.23 5.36
C LYS A 32 -8.63 -11.13 5.82
N ASP A 33 -8.24 -11.92 6.82
CA ASP A 33 -6.88 -11.90 7.40
C ASP A 33 -5.77 -12.25 6.41
N LYS A 34 -6.08 -13.05 5.37
CA LYS A 34 -5.11 -13.37 4.31
C LYS A 34 -4.75 -12.14 3.49
N PHE A 35 -5.62 -11.13 3.45
CA PHE A 35 -5.34 -9.84 2.85
C PHE A 35 -4.71 -8.86 3.85
N LEU A 36 -5.32 -8.71 5.03
CA LEU A 36 -4.99 -7.63 5.95
C LEU A 36 -3.54 -7.69 6.43
N ARG A 37 -3.09 -8.89 6.86
CA ARG A 37 -1.72 -9.06 7.38
C ARG A 37 -0.64 -8.70 6.37
N PRO A 38 -0.62 -9.27 5.15
CA PRO A 38 0.40 -8.90 4.19
C PRO A 38 0.24 -7.45 3.71
N ALA A 39 -0.97 -6.91 3.59
CA ALA A 39 -1.17 -5.51 3.20
C ALA A 39 -0.52 -4.54 4.21
N ILE A 40 -0.72 -4.76 5.51
CA ILE A 40 -0.06 -3.99 6.58
C ILE A 40 1.47 -4.09 6.46
N ALA A 41 2.00 -5.30 6.28
CA ALA A 41 3.44 -5.53 6.21
C ALA A 41 4.06 -4.79 5.02
N TYR A 42 3.48 -4.93 3.83
CA TYR A 42 4.00 -4.26 2.63
C TYR A 42 3.84 -2.75 2.70
N PHE A 43 2.68 -2.21 3.12
CA PHE A 43 2.53 -0.75 3.21
C PHE A 43 3.51 -0.11 4.20
N LYS A 44 3.81 -0.79 5.32
CA LYS A 44 4.87 -0.35 6.24
C LYS A 44 6.25 -0.40 5.59
N ALA A 45 6.60 -1.49 4.91
CA ALA A 45 7.88 -1.62 4.21
C ALA A 45 8.06 -0.52 3.17
N ILE A 46 7.03 -0.27 2.34
CA ILE A 46 7.07 0.79 1.34
C ILE A 46 7.21 2.16 2.02
N LYS A 47 6.53 2.43 3.14
CA LYS A 47 6.69 3.70 3.88
C LYS A 47 8.11 3.91 4.40
N ILE A 48 8.75 2.85 4.89
CA ILE A 48 10.15 2.88 5.35
C ILE A 48 11.06 3.17 4.16
N GLU A 49 10.99 2.37 3.11
CA GLU A 49 11.80 2.55 1.89
C GLU A 49 11.57 3.92 1.25
N HIS A 50 10.33 4.40 1.23
CA HIS A 50 9.97 5.69 0.69
C HIS A 50 10.71 6.84 1.40
N THR A 51 10.91 6.73 2.71
CA THR A 51 11.67 7.72 3.50
C THR A 51 13.13 7.79 3.06
N ASP A 52 13.72 6.67 2.64
CA ASP A 52 15.09 6.63 2.14
C ASP A 52 15.17 7.03 0.65
N ILE A 53 14.17 6.65 -0.15
CA ILE A 53 14.04 7.03 -1.57
C ILE A 53 13.81 8.54 -1.75
N LEU A 54 13.18 9.23 -0.79
CA LEU A 54 13.07 10.70 -0.79
C LEU A 54 14.41 11.40 -0.54
N LYS A 55 15.29 10.81 0.27
CA LYS A 55 16.64 11.35 0.52
C LYS A 55 17.52 11.24 -0.73
N ASN A 56 17.27 10.25 -1.59
CA ASN A 56 18.03 10.01 -2.81
C ASN A 56 17.24 10.34 -4.09
N GLN A 57 16.75 11.58 -4.20
CA GLN A 57 15.89 12.03 -5.29
C GLN A 57 16.52 11.95 -6.70
N TYR A 58 17.85 11.94 -6.80
CA TYR A 58 18.57 11.89 -8.09
C TYR A 58 18.63 10.47 -8.68
N GLU A 59 18.58 9.42 -7.84
CA GLU A 59 18.53 8.02 -8.31
C GLU A 59 17.10 7.56 -8.63
N HIS A 60 16.10 8.27 -8.11
CA HIS A 60 14.69 7.89 -8.21
C HIS A 60 13.82 9.12 -8.55
N PRO A 61 13.52 9.37 -9.83
CA PRO A 61 12.73 10.53 -10.24
C PRO A 61 11.31 10.53 -9.62
N MET A 62 10.68 11.69 -9.57
CA MET A 62 9.28 11.79 -9.13
C MET A 62 8.34 11.09 -10.12
N GLY A 63 7.25 10.50 -9.63
CA GLY A 63 6.27 9.83 -10.49
C GLY A 63 5.45 8.74 -9.79
N VAL A 64 4.84 7.90 -10.62
CA VAL A 64 4.09 6.72 -10.20
C VAL A 64 5.01 5.51 -10.19
N PHE A 65 5.05 4.82 -9.06
CA PHE A 65 5.84 3.62 -8.84
C PHE A 65 4.92 2.43 -8.59
N TYR A 66 5.43 1.24 -8.88
CA TYR A 66 4.75 0.02 -8.49
C TYR A 66 5.73 -0.95 -7.85
N ILE A 67 5.21 -1.74 -6.92
CA ILE A 67 5.90 -2.84 -6.27
C ILE A 67 5.06 -4.09 -6.50
N LYS A 68 5.71 -5.16 -6.96
CA LYS A 68 5.09 -6.46 -7.15
C LYS A 68 5.68 -7.43 -6.12
N THR A 69 4.81 -8.05 -5.36
CA THR A 69 5.13 -9.07 -4.35
C THR A 69 4.50 -10.40 -4.76
N ASN A 70 4.57 -11.40 -3.89
CA ASN A 70 3.87 -12.67 -4.11
C ASN A 70 2.35 -12.52 -3.98
N TYR A 71 1.88 -11.57 -3.17
CA TYR A 71 0.46 -11.37 -2.87
C TYR A 71 -0.15 -10.21 -3.65
N PHE A 72 0.63 -9.16 -3.92
CA PHE A 72 0.09 -7.90 -4.40
C PHE A 72 0.90 -7.27 -5.51
N LYS A 73 0.20 -6.52 -6.35
CA LYS A 73 0.78 -5.40 -7.08
C LYS A 73 0.27 -4.10 -6.46
N ILE A 74 1.16 -3.29 -5.89
CA ILE A 74 0.84 -2.04 -5.21
C ILE A 74 1.38 -0.90 -6.06
N THR A 75 0.54 0.06 -6.42
CA THR A 75 0.93 1.27 -7.16
C THR A 75 0.78 2.48 -6.26
N TYR A 76 1.78 3.36 -6.22
CA TYR A 76 1.78 4.55 -5.38
C TYR A 76 2.46 5.74 -6.05
N LYS A 77 2.07 6.96 -5.68
CA LYS A 77 2.75 8.20 -6.06
C LYS A 77 3.84 8.51 -5.04
N LYS A 78 5.07 8.72 -5.52
CA LYS A 78 6.22 9.00 -4.65
C LYS A 78 6.03 10.30 -3.86
N GLU A 79 5.74 11.42 -4.51
CA GLU A 79 5.75 12.76 -3.89
C GLU A 79 4.95 12.89 -2.58
N LYS A 80 3.77 12.27 -2.52
CA LYS A 80 2.85 12.34 -1.36
C LYS A 80 2.71 11.02 -0.62
N PHE A 81 3.51 10.02 -1.00
CA PHE A 81 3.33 8.63 -0.60
C PHE A 81 1.86 8.18 -0.62
N GLU A 82 1.19 8.42 -1.76
CA GLU A 82 -0.22 8.10 -1.94
C GLU A 82 -0.36 6.74 -2.61
N ILE A 83 -0.92 5.75 -1.92
CA ILE A 83 -1.23 4.45 -2.51
C ILE A 83 -2.48 4.61 -3.39
N ILE A 84 -2.33 4.40 -4.69
CA ILE A 84 -3.39 4.65 -5.66
C ILE A 84 -4.02 3.38 -6.20
N ASN A 85 -3.37 2.22 -6.05
CA ASN A 85 -3.93 0.94 -6.43
C ASN A 85 -3.31 -0.21 -5.67
N ILE A 86 -4.11 -1.25 -5.45
CA ILE A 86 -3.68 -2.57 -4.98
C ILE A 86 -4.44 -3.65 -5.74
N ASP A 87 -3.72 -4.58 -6.35
CA ASP A 87 -4.30 -5.74 -7.01
C ASP A 87 -3.83 -7.02 -6.30
N TRP A 88 -4.77 -7.91 -6.03
CA TRP A 88 -4.49 -9.24 -5.50
C TRP A 88 -3.96 -10.14 -6.61
N LEU A 89 -2.79 -10.72 -6.39
CA LEU A 89 -2.20 -11.69 -7.29
C LEU A 89 -2.63 -13.07 -6.80
N ASN A 90 -3.71 -13.61 -7.39
CA ASN A 90 -4.16 -14.97 -7.12
C ASN A 90 -2.95 -15.94 -7.25
N GLN A 91 -2.50 -16.49 -6.13
CA GLN A 91 -1.64 -17.67 -6.07
C GLN A 91 -2.48 -18.85 -5.61
#